data_AF-A0A381EJY9-F1
#
_entry.id   AF-A0A381EJY9-F1
#
_cell.length_a   1.000
_cell.length_b   1.000
_cell.length_c   1.000
_cell.angle_alpha   90.00
_cell.angle_beta   90.00
_cell.angle_gamma   90.00
#
_symmetry.space_group_name_H-M   'P 1'
#
loop_
_entity.id
_entity.type
_entity.pdbx_description
1 polymer ?
#
loop_
_entity_poly.entity_id
_entity_poly.type
_entity_poly.pdbx_seq_one_letter_code
_entity_poly.pdbx_strand_id
1 'polypeptide(L)'
;MDEAAQAPLNDDEARLAVLENEISQAEASLENDFASFAAQKINSDEGLEEAFFEDKEEFIKQILHLQNEFLKSLQNKVDEANELRGQIGQKKAFDTIQAAADAFDEKNLGVSSDTLLDFFQKDLSPRAKANLESLEPSAFFEELYKLYTQGAKEEQSEELPQRLNASSASVESGGG
;
A
#
# COMPACT_ATOMS: atom_id res chain seq x y z
N MET A 1 26.79 2.70 -1.81
CA MET A 1 27.04 1.26 -1.63
C MET A 1 25.83 0.75 -0.89
N ASP A 2 24.83 0.24 -1.61
CA ASP A 2 23.56 -0.25 -1.04
C ASP A 2 23.09 -1.52 -1.77
N GLU A 3 24.03 -2.42 -2.01
CA GLU A 3 23.77 -3.69 -2.67
C GLU A 3 23.01 -4.68 -1.75
N ALA A 4 23.01 -4.43 -0.44
CA ALA A 4 22.41 -5.31 0.57
C ALA A 4 20.90 -5.07 0.79
N ALA A 5 20.41 -3.85 0.57
CA ALA A 5 18.98 -3.53 0.73
C ALA A 5 18.14 -3.98 -0.48
N GLN A 6 18.73 -4.00 -1.68
CA GLN A 6 18.06 -4.41 -2.92
C GLN A 6 18.02 -5.93 -3.15
N ALA A 7 19.00 -6.69 -2.64
CA ALA A 7 19.06 -8.14 -2.77
C ALA A 7 17.79 -8.90 -2.31
N PRO A 8 17.21 -8.64 -1.11
CA PRO A 8 16.03 -9.37 -0.64
C PRO A 8 14.76 -9.07 -1.43
N LEU A 9 14.65 -7.87 -2.04
CA LEU A 9 13.52 -7.51 -2.90
C LEU A 9 13.59 -8.23 -4.25
N ASN A 10 14.78 -8.27 -4.85
CA ASN A 10 15.00 -8.98 -6.11
C ASN A 10 14.74 -10.50 -5.96
N ASP A 11 15.10 -11.08 -4.82
CA ASP A 11 14.83 -12.49 -4.51
C ASP A 11 13.33 -12.78 -4.36
N ASP A 12 12.59 -11.89 -3.68
CA ASP A 12 11.14 -12.00 -3.53
C ASP A 12 10.41 -11.85 -4.87
N GLU A 13 10.84 -10.91 -5.72
CA GLU A 13 10.29 -10.73 -7.07
C GLU A 13 10.56 -11.94 -7.98
N ALA A 14 11.76 -12.52 -7.90
CA ALA A 14 12.10 -13.73 -8.63
C ALA A 14 11.23 -14.92 -8.18
N ARG A 15 11.03 -15.08 -6.87
CA ARG A 15 10.15 -16.11 -6.31
C ARG A 15 8.69 -15.90 -6.74
N LEU A 16 8.20 -14.66 -6.75
CA LEU A 16 6.86 -14.35 -7.22
C LEU A 16 6.68 -14.74 -8.68
N ALA A 17 7.65 -14.42 -9.55
CA ALA A 17 7.60 -14.79 -10.96
C ALA A 17 7.57 -16.31 -11.18
N VAL A 18 8.30 -17.08 -10.35
CA VAL A 18 8.23 -18.55 -10.37
C VAL A 18 6.84 -19.03 -9.97
N LEU A 19 6.28 -18.53 -8.86
CA LEU A 19 4.94 -18.91 -8.40
C LEU A 19 3.86 -18.58 -9.44
N GLU A 20 3.91 -17.40 -10.04
CA GLU A 20 2.97 -16.99 -11.09
C GLU A 20 3.04 -17.90 -12.33
N ASN A 21 4.24 -18.35 -12.69
CA ASN A 21 4.41 -19.32 -13.77
C ASN A 21 3.84 -20.69 -13.40
N GLU A 22 4.12 -21.19 -12.20
CA GLU A 22 3.56 -22.46 -11.71
C GLU A 22 2.03 -22.44 -11.66
N ILE A 23 1.43 -21.33 -11.18
CA ILE A 23 -0.02 -21.13 -11.17
C ILE A 23 -0.56 -21.15 -12.60
N SER A 24 0.05 -20.39 -13.51
CA SER A 24 -0.40 -20.33 -14.91
C SER A 24 -0.32 -21.69 -15.61
N GLN A 25 0.73 -22.47 -15.34
CA GLN A 25 0.85 -23.83 -15.85
C GLN A 25 -0.24 -24.75 -15.30
N ALA A 26 -0.49 -24.70 -13.98
CA ALA A 26 -1.52 -25.50 -13.33
C ALA A 26 -2.94 -25.11 -13.80
N GLU A 27 -3.20 -23.83 -14.05
CA GLU A 27 -4.46 -23.36 -14.63
C GLU A 27 -4.65 -23.83 -16.08
N ALA A 28 -3.57 -23.84 -16.87
CA ALA A 28 -3.62 -24.26 -18.27
C ALA A 28 -3.92 -25.76 -18.44
N SER A 29 -3.49 -26.60 -17.49
CA SER A 29 -3.76 -28.05 -17.51
C SER A 29 -4.91 -28.47 -16.60
N LEU A 30 -5.52 -27.54 -15.87
CA LEU A 30 -6.46 -27.79 -14.77
C LEU A 30 -7.56 -28.81 -15.11
N GLU A 31 -8.29 -28.56 -16.20
CA GLU A 31 -9.43 -29.40 -16.59
C GLU A 31 -8.99 -30.83 -16.97
N ASN A 32 -7.88 -30.94 -17.69
CA ASN A 32 -7.35 -32.23 -18.13
C ASN A 32 -6.76 -33.04 -16.98
N ASP A 33 -6.05 -32.39 -16.07
CA ASP A 33 -5.45 -33.01 -14.90
C ASP A 33 -6.53 -33.43 -13.91
N PHE A 34 -7.54 -32.58 -13.69
CA PHE A 34 -8.69 -32.92 -12.86
C PHE A 34 -9.48 -34.09 -13.45
N ALA A 35 -9.77 -34.08 -14.76
CA ALA A 35 -10.46 -35.19 -15.41
C ALA A 35 -9.70 -36.51 -15.24
N SER A 36 -8.38 -36.49 -15.38
CA SER A 36 -7.51 -37.66 -15.19
C SER A 36 -7.51 -38.13 -13.73
N PHE A 37 -7.40 -37.20 -12.78
CA PHE A 37 -7.49 -37.49 -11.34
C PHE A 37 -8.84 -38.09 -10.95
N ALA A 38 -9.94 -37.47 -11.38
CA ALA A 38 -11.29 -37.92 -11.10
C ALA A 38 -11.57 -39.30 -11.72
N ALA A 39 -11.16 -39.53 -12.97
CA ALA A 39 -11.29 -40.84 -13.61
C ALA A 39 -10.53 -41.93 -12.85
N GLN A 40 -9.32 -41.63 -12.37
CA GLN A 40 -8.56 -42.57 -11.55
C GLN A 40 -9.30 -42.89 -10.24
N LYS A 41 -9.88 -41.89 -9.58
CA LYS A 41 -10.65 -42.06 -8.35
C LYS A 41 -11.89 -42.92 -8.57
N ILE A 42 -12.68 -42.63 -9.60
CA ILE A 42 -13.87 -43.41 -9.99
C ILE A 42 -13.52 -44.87 -10.20
N ASN A 43 -12.43 -45.17 -10.92
CA ASN A 43 -12.02 -46.56 -11.18
C ASN A 43 -11.45 -47.29 -9.95
N SER A 44 -11.13 -46.57 -8.87
CA SER A 44 -10.49 -47.12 -7.68
C SER A 44 -11.39 -47.21 -6.45
N ASP A 45 -12.55 -46.54 -6.50
CA ASP A 45 -13.51 -46.46 -5.41
C ASP A 45 -14.84 -47.08 -5.87
N GLU A 46 -15.10 -48.32 -5.40
CA GLU A 46 -16.30 -49.08 -5.74
C GLU A 46 -17.58 -48.33 -5.35
N GLY A 47 -17.57 -47.54 -4.28
CA GLY A 47 -18.74 -46.76 -3.85
C GLY A 47 -19.00 -45.57 -4.76
N LEU A 48 -17.95 -44.94 -5.28
CA LEU A 48 -18.06 -43.86 -6.27
C LEU A 48 -18.53 -44.40 -7.63
N GLU A 49 -18.06 -45.58 -8.03
CA GLU A 49 -18.51 -46.27 -9.24
C GLU A 49 -19.97 -46.74 -9.10
N GLU A 50 -20.38 -47.29 -7.96
CA GLU A 50 -21.77 -47.66 -7.70
C GLU A 50 -22.69 -46.43 -7.72
N ALA A 51 -22.30 -45.34 -7.06
CA ALA A 51 -23.05 -44.08 -7.13
C ALA A 51 -23.20 -43.59 -8.57
N PHE A 52 -22.20 -43.79 -9.43
CA PHE A 52 -22.35 -43.47 -10.85
C PHE A 52 -23.54 -44.22 -11.47
N PHE A 53 -23.83 -45.47 -11.13
CA PHE A 53 -24.95 -46.21 -11.73
C PHE A 53 -26.28 -46.02 -10.98
N GLU A 54 -26.23 -45.99 -9.65
CA GLU A 54 -27.41 -46.10 -8.78
C GLU A 54 -27.92 -44.74 -8.26
N ASP A 55 -27.03 -43.74 -8.06
CA ASP A 55 -27.38 -42.42 -7.51
C ASP A 55 -26.53 -41.30 -8.14
N LYS A 56 -27.03 -40.77 -9.26
CA LYS A 56 -26.37 -39.68 -10.00
C LYS A 56 -26.18 -38.42 -9.17
N GLU A 57 -27.08 -38.13 -8.23
CA GLU A 57 -26.95 -36.92 -7.41
C GLU A 57 -25.78 -37.06 -6.45
N GLU A 58 -25.69 -38.20 -5.78
CA GLU A 58 -24.59 -38.51 -4.86
C GLU A 58 -23.25 -38.60 -5.60
N PHE A 59 -23.22 -39.21 -6.78
CA PHE A 59 -22.04 -39.20 -7.63
C PHE A 59 -21.52 -37.78 -7.91
N ILE A 60 -22.40 -36.86 -8.33
CA ILE A 60 -22.01 -35.48 -8.63
C ILE A 60 -21.51 -34.76 -7.37
N LYS A 61 -22.12 -34.98 -6.19
CA LYS A 61 -21.62 -34.42 -4.92
C LYS A 61 -20.19 -34.87 -4.62
N GLN A 62 -19.89 -36.15 -4.84
CA GLN A 62 -18.56 -36.69 -4.62
C GLN A 62 -17.54 -36.14 -5.63
N ILE A 63 -17.91 -35.98 -6.91
CA ILE A 63 -17.05 -35.32 -7.90
C ILE A 63 -16.73 -33.87 -7.50
N LEU A 64 -17.70 -33.11 -7.01
CA LEU A 64 -17.47 -31.75 -6.51
C LEU A 64 -16.54 -31.75 -5.28
N HIS A 65 -16.64 -32.76 -4.42
CA HIS A 65 -15.71 -32.92 -3.30
C HIS A 65 -14.27 -33.17 -3.79
N LEU A 66 -14.09 -34.08 -4.75
CA LEU A 66 -12.80 -34.34 -5.38
C LEU A 66 -12.23 -33.11 -6.08
N GLN A 67 -13.08 -32.30 -6.73
CA GLN A 67 -12.67 -31.03 -7.33
C GLN A 67 -12.11 -30.09 -6.27
N ASN A 68 -12.80 -29.92 -5.14
CA ASN A 68 -12.33 -29.07 -4.05
C ASN A 68 -11.01 -29.57 -3.44
N GLU A 69 -10.84 -30.89 -3.31
CA GLU A 69 -9.58 -31.49 -2.84
C GLU A 69 -8.44 -31.19 -3.83
N PHE A 70 -8.68 -31.41 -5.12
CA PHE A 70 -7.71 -31.18 -6.18
C PHE A 70 -7.25 -29.71 -6.25
N LEU A 71 -8.22 -28.78 -6.21
CA LEU A 71 -7.98 -27.34 -6.29
C LEU A 71 -7.26 -26.77 -5.07
N LYS A 72 -7.27 -27.45 -3.93
CA LYS A 72 -6.67 -26.95 -2.69
C LYS A 72 -5.17 -26.63 -2.82
N SER A 73 -4.45 -27.46 -3.59
CA SER A 73 -3.02 -27.23 -3.83
C SER A 73 -2.74 -25.97 -4.65
N LEU A 74 -3.55 -25.73 -5.68
CA LEU A 74 -3.49 -24.53 -6.50
C LEU A 74 -3.88 -23.29 -5.68
N GLN A 75 -4.92 -23.40 -4.86
CA GLN A 75 -5.36 -22.31 -3.99
C GLN A 75 -4.26 -21.87 -3.02
N ASN A 76 -3.55 -22.82 -2.39
CA ASN A 76 -2.41 -22.49 -1.52
C ASN A 76 -1.31 -21.70 -2.25
N LYS A 77 -1.01 -22.06 -3.51
CA LYS A 77 -0.03 -21.33 -4.33
C LYS A 77 -0.49 -19.91 -4.66
N VAL A 78 -1.78 -19.75 -4.98
CA VAL A 78 -2.39 -18.44 -5.24
C VAL A 78 -2.34 -17.57 -3.98
N ASP A 79 -2.65 -18.14 -2.82
CA ASP A 79 -2.57 -17.42 -1.54
C ASP A 79 -1.14 -16.99 -1.22
N GLU A 80 -0.16 -17.87 -1.41
CA GLU A 80 1.27 -17.56 -1.25
C GLU A 80 1.74 -16.44 -2.19
N ALA A 81 1.35 -16.50 -3.47
CA ALA A 81 1.68 -15.47 -4.45
C ALA A 81 1.07 -14.10 -4.08
N ASN A 82 -0.18 -14.09 -3.59
CA ASN A 82 -0.85 -12.87 -3.16
C ASN A 82 -0.21 -12.27 -1.90
N GLU A 83 0.17 -13.11 -0.93
CA GLU A 83 0.90 -12.66 0.26
C GLU A 83 2.25 -12.03 -0.14
N LEU A 84 3.02 -12.71 -0.98
CA LEU A 84 4.32 -12.24 -1.44
C LEU A 84 4.20 -10.93 -2.24
N ARG A 85 3.18 -10.81 -3.12
CA ARG A 85 2.88 -9.56 -3.83
C ARG A 85 2.57 -8.42 -2.87
N GLY A 86 1.82 -8.69 -1.80
CA GLY A 86 1.54 -7.72 -0.74
C GLY A 86 2.80 -7.27 -0.01
N GLN A 87 3.68 -8.20 0.35
CA GLN A 87 4.96 -7.91 1.00
C GLN A 87 5.89 -7.07 0.10
N ILE A 88 6.03 -7.43 -1.17
CA ILE A 88 6.80 -6.66 -2.15
C ILE A 88 6.22 -5.25 -2.30
N GLY A 89 4.90 -5.11 -2.41
CA GLY A 89 4.23 -3.82 -2.51
C GLY A 89 4.53 -2.92 -1.31
N GLN A 90 4.46 -3.46 -0.09
CA GLN A 90 4.79 -2.72 1.13
C GLN A 90 6.26 -2.28 1.18
N LYS A 91 7.19 -3.18 0.85
CA LYS A 91 8.63 -2.87 0.80
C LYS A 91 8.92 -1.75 -0.21
N LYS A 92 8.38 -1.85 -1.43
CA LYS A 92 8.54 -0.81 -2.47
C LYS A 92 7.96 0.54 -2.04
N ALA A 93 6.79 0.54 -1.39
CA ALA A 93 6.20 1.76 -0.87
C ALA A 93 7.10 2.41 0.18
N PHE A 94 7.65 1.61 1.11
CA PHE A 94 8.60 2.08 2.10
C PHE A 94 9.88 2.66 1.46
N ASP A 95 10.48 1.94 0.51
CA ASP A 95 11.68 2.40 -0.18
C ASP A 95 11.44 3.69 -0.95
N THR A 96 10.26 3.87 -1.54
CA THR A 96 9.90 5.10 -2.25
C THR A 96 9.78 6.28 -1.30
N ILE A 97 9.20 6.07 -0.11
CA ILE A 97 9.11 7.10 0.93
C ILE A 97 10.51 7.45 1.46
N GLN A 98 11.34 6.45 1.76
CA GLN A 98 12.69 6.65 2.24
C GLN A 98 13.53 7.42 1.21
N ALA A 99 13.48 7.03 -0.05
CA ALA A 99 14.20 7.73 -1.12
C ALA A 99 13.75 9.19 -1.27
N ALA A 100 12.45 9.49 -1.07
CA ALA A 100 11.94 10.86 -1.09
C ALA A 100 12.40 11.68 0.12
N ALA A 101 12.50 11.06 1.31
CA ALA A 101 13.04 11.68 2.51
C ALA A 101 14.53 12.02 2.32
N ASP A 102 15.32 11.06 1.85
CA ASP A 102 16.75 11.24 1.58
C ASP A 102 16.98 12.34 0.52
N ALA A 103 16.22 12.30 -0.58
CA ALA A 103 16.30 13.33 -1.62
C ALA A 103 15.86 14.72 -1.14
N PHE A 104 14.97 14.81 -0.14
CA PHE A 104 14.63 16.06 0.51
C PHE A 104 15.80 16.57 1.36
N ASP A 105 16.42 15.71 2.17
CA ASP A 105 17.54 16.07 3.04
C ASP A 105 18.77 16.51 2.25
N GLU A 106 19.03 15.89 1.10
CA GLU A 106 20.10 16.29 0.17
C GLU A 106 19.96 17.75 -0.34
N LYS A 107 18.73 18.30 -0.35
CA LYS A 107 18.51 19.72 -0.72
C LYS A 107 19.05 20.70 0.32
N ASN A 108 19.46 20.23 1.50
CA ASN A 108 20.10 21.03 2.56
C ASN A 108 19.32 22.31 2.91
N LEU A 109 18.00 22.20 3.07
CA LEU A 109 17.09 23.33 3.31
C LEU A 109 17.11 23.83 4.77
N GLY A 110 18.00 23.31 5.62
CA GLY A 110 18.13 23.70 7.03
C GLY A 110 17.13 23.03 7.98
N VAL A 111 16.29 22.13 7.47
CA VAL A 111 15.39 21.26 8.24
C VAL A 111 15.44 19.86 7.65
N SER A 112 15.39 18.83 8.49
CA SER A 112 15.41 17.43 8.04
C SER A 112 14.01 16.88 7.78
N SER A 113 13.93 15.85 6.95
CA SER A 113 12.75 15.03 6.69
C SER A 113 12.13 14.51 7.99
N ASP A 114 12.94 14.02 8.93
CA ASP A 114 12.52 13.59 10.27
C ASP A 114 11.80 14.71 11.05
N THR A 115 12.33 15.94 11.00
CA THR A 115 11.73 17.09 11.68
C THR A 115 10.38 17.43 11.06
N LEU A 116 10.27 17.35 9.74
CA LEU A 116 9.02 17.56 9.03
C LEU A 116 7.98 16.48 9.36
N LEU A 117 8.39 15.21 9.42
CA LEU A 117 7.50 14.11 9.81
C LEU A 117 6.99 14.28 11.26
N ASP A 118 7.83 14.77 12.16
CA ASP A 118 7.43 15.11 13.52
C ASP A 118 6.38 16.22 13.55
N PHE A 119 6.58 17.30 12.77
CA PHE A 119 5.60 18.38 12.60
C PHE A 119 4.29 17.85 11.99
N PHE A 120 4.38 16.99 10.97
CA PHE A 120 3.21 16.33 10.39
C PHE A 120 2.42 15.57 11.46
N GLN A 121 3.08 14.77 12.30
CA GLN A 121 2.41 13.94 13.30
C GLN A 121 1.81 14.76 14.45
N LYS A 122 2.52 15.77 14.94
CA LYS A 122 2.21 16.46 16.21
C LYS A 122 1.39 17.73 16.01
N ASP A 123 1.67 18.49 14.97
CA ASP A 123 1.23 19.89 14.88
C ASP A 123 0.19 20.14 13.77
N LEU A 124 0.06 19.22 12.79
CA LEU A 124 -0.94 19.35 11.74
C LEU A 124 -2.34 18.87 12.14
N SER A 125 -3.34 19.66 11.73
CA SER A 125 -4.76 19.29 11.86
C SER A 125 -5.11 18.05 11.01
N PRO A 126 -6.14 17.27 11.38
CA PRO A 126 -6.56 16.10 10.60
C PRO A 126 -6.87 16.41 9.13
N ARG A 127 -7.43 17.60 8.85
CA ARG A 127 -7.73 18.03 7.49
C ARG A 127 -6.47 18.31 6.67
N ALA A 128 -5.45 18.91 7.29
CA ALA A 128 -4.16 19.16 6.65
C ALA A 128 -3.41 17.84 6.39
N LYS A 129 -3.44 16.91 7.35
CA LYS A 129 -2.88 15.56 7.20
C LYS A 129 -3.49 14.82 6.02
N ALA A 130 -4.83 14.75 5.94
CA ALA A 130 -5.52 14.06 4.86
C ALA A 130 -5.19 14.62 3.46
N ASN A 131 -4.97 15.94 3.34
CA ASN A 131 -4.56 16.54 2.07
C ASN A 131 -3.15 16.10 1.67
N LEU A 132 -2.22 16.04 2.64
CA LEU A 132 -0.83 15.63 2.40
C LEU A 132 -0.71 14.13 2.12
N GLU A 133 -1.47 13.28 2.83
CA GLU A 133 -1.46 11.82 2.65
C GLU A 133 -1.89 11.38 1.24
N SER A 134 -2.56 12.24 0.49
CA SER A 134 -2.95 11.99 -0.91
C SER A 134 -1.85 12.27 -1.94
N LEU A 135 -0.74 12.89 -1.50
CA LEU A 135 0.37 13.29 -2.37
C LEU A 135 1.37 12.15 -2.53
N GLU A 136 2.02 12.12 -3.69
CA GLU A 136 3.21 11.30 -3.90
C GLU A 136 4.34 11.69 -2.93
N PRO A 137 5.20 10.75 -2.47
CA PRO A 137 6.17 11.00 -1.40
C PRO A 137 7.08 12.23 -1.62
N SER A 138 7.55 12.47 -2.84
CA SER A 138 8.37 13.65 -3.14
C SER A 138 7.59 14.95 -2.98
N ALA A 139 6.34 14.99 -3.44
CA ALA A 139 5.46 16.16 -3.31
C ALA A 139 5.00 16.37 -1.85
N PHE A 140 4.82 15.27 -1.11
CA PHE A 140 4.52 15.29 0.31
C PHE A 140 5.57 16.10 1.10
N PHE A 141 6.85 15.76 0.96
CA PHE A 141 7.91 16.46 1.70
C PHE A 141 8.05 17.93 1.28
N GLU A 142 7.88 18.24 -0.01
CA GLU A 142 7.92 19.63 -0.49
C GLU A 142 6.76 20.48 0.05
N GLU A 143 5.55 19.94 0.08
CA GLU A 143 4.37 20.66 0.57
C GLU A 143 4.40 20.79 2.10
N LEU A 144 4.83 19.74 2.80
CA LEU A 144 5.02 19.75 4.25
C LEU A 144 6.05 20.80 4.69
N TYR A 145 7.14 20.96 3.94
CA TYR A 145 8.12 22.02 4.17
C TYR A 145 7.54 23.43 3.99
N LYS A 146 6.68 23.64 2.99
CA LYS A 146 6.01 24.95 2.81
C LYS A 146 5.13 25.29 4.00
N LEU A 147 4.35 24.33 4.50
CA LEU A 147 3.50 24.51 5.68
C LEU A 147 4.34 24.81 6.93
N TYR A 148 5.42 24.06 7.13
CA TYR A 148 6.35 24.27 8.25
C TYR A 148 6.95 25.69 8.23
N THR A 149 7.43 26.15 7.07
CA THR A 149 8.01 27.49 6.94
C THR A 149 6.98 28.63 6.96
N GLN A 150 5.72 28.37 6.61
CA GLN A 150 4.63 29.32 6.78
C GLN A 150 4.28 29.51 8.26
N GLY A 151 4.15 28.42 9.02
CA GLY A 151 3.94 28.48 10.47
C GLY A 151 5.09 29.19 11.21
N ALA A 152 6.33 28.90 10.85
CA ALA A 152 7.51 29.56 11.42
C ALA A 152 7.60 31.07 11.10
N LYS A 153 6.98 31.54 10.02
CA LYS A 153 6.91 32.98 9.68
C LYS A 153 5.83 33.73 10.46
N GLU A 154 4.77 33.04 10.87
CA GLU A 154 3.71 33.65 11.70
C GLU A 154 4.18 33.85 13.15
N GLU A 155 4.99 32.94 13.70
CA GLU A 155 5.57 33.09 15.05
C GLU A 155 6.63 34.21 15.15
N GLN A 156 7.28 34.61 14.05
CA GLN A 156 8.23 35.75 14.05
C GLN A 156 7.55 37.12 13.90
N SER A 157 6.22 37.18 13.75
CA SER A 157 5.49 38.44 13.51
C SER A 157 4.79 39.03 14.75
N GLU A 158 4.92 38.42 15.93
CA GLU A 158 4.29 38.88 17.19
C GLU A 158 5.21 39.73 18.11
N GLU A 159 6.29 40.33 17.61
CA GLU A 159 6.96 41.43 18.31
C GLU A 159 7.02 42.68 17.42
N LEU A 160 6.02 43.57 17.55
CA LEU A 160 6.22 44.99 17.88
C LEU A 160 4.86 45.72 18.05
N PRO A 161 4.75 46.66 19.02
CA PRO A 161 3.49 47.12 19.58
C PRO A 161 2.90 48.29 18.80
N GLN A 162 1.66 48.16 18.33
CA GLN A 162 0.85 49.34 17.99
C GLN A 162 0.04 49.75 19.21
N ARG A 163 0.66 50.57 20.07
CA ARG A 163 -0.11 51.54 20.85
C ARG A 163 -0.87 52.41 19.85
N LEU A 164 -2.18 52.22 19.77
CA LEU A 164 -3.11 53.15 19.15
C LEU A 164 -2.85 54.55 19.73
N ASN A 165 -2.16 55.41 18.98
CA ASN A 165 -2.30 56.85 19.15
C ASN A 165 -3.67 57.20 18.58
N ALA A 166 -4.65 57.36 19.46
CA ALA A 166 -5.91 58.02 19.13
C ALA A 166 -5.61 59.48 18.76
N SER A 167 -5.38 59.74 17.47
CA SER A 167 -5.54 61.07 16.90
C SER A 167 -6.97 61.18 16.39
N SER A 168 -7.85 61.63 17.28
CA SER A 168 -9.19 62.07 16.94
C SER A 168 -9.06 63.26 15.99
N ALA A 169 -9.50 63.09 14.74
CA ALA A 169 -9.64 64.18 13.80
C ALA A 169 -10.78 65.10 14.24
N SER A 170 -10.43 66.37 14.41
CA SER A 170 -11.21 67.56 14.01
C SER A 170 -12.45 67.94 14.82
N VAL A 171 -12.34 69.03 15.58
CA VAL A 171 -13.42 70.02 15.67
C VAL A 171 -12.88 71.38 15.22
N GLU A 172 -13.28 71.67 13.99
CA GLU A 172 -13.48 72.94 13.31
C GLU A 172 -13.64 74.16 14.24
N SER A 173 -12.74 75.14 14.10
CA SER A 173 -12.93 76.50 14.61
C SER A 173 -12.43 77.50 13.57
N GLY A 174 -13.35 78.26 12.98
CA GLY A 174 -13.05 79.35 12.06
C GLY A 174 -14.28 80.24 11.90
N GLY A 175 -14.43 81.22 12.80
CA GLY A 175 -15.38 82.32 12.67
C GLY A 175 -14.75 83.50 11.93
N GLY A 176 -15.59 84.20 11.16
CA GLY A 176 -15.31 85.45 10.45
C GLY A 176 -16.51 85.88 9.64
#